data_AF-A0A945B4E7-F1
#
_entry.id   AF-A0A945B4E7-F1
#
_cell.length_a   1.000
_cell.length_b   1.000
_cell.length_c   1.000
_cell.angle_alpha   90.00
_cell.angle_beta   90.00
_cell.angle_gamma   90.00
#
_symmetry.space_group_name_H-M   'P 1'
#
loop_
_entity.id
_entity.type
_entity.pdbx_description
1 polymer ?
#
loop_
_entity_poly.entity_id
_entity_poly.type
_entity_poly.pdbx_seq_one_letter_code
_entity_poly.pdbx_strand_id
1 'polypeptide(L)'
;MVWITVILQNKAGDDLTLLANASFTFNTAVVDGENYAVTISSQPIAQSCSITHGSGSISGSNVKNVLVDYIDLVSRSAGIFIESMSLYASSKTALGDVDGDLDLVTGTYGGSQPNAIYLNQSP
;
A
#
# COMPACT_ATOMS: atom_id res chain seq x y z
N MET A 1 -6.13 -20.44 -13.74
CA MET A 1 -6.90 -19.58 -12.82
C MET A 1 -5.88 -18.86 -11.96
N VAL A 2 -5.70 -17.56 -12.16
CA VAL A 2 -4.68 -16.75 -11.47
C VAL A 2 -5.41 -15.95 -10.39
N TRP A 3 -4.98 -16.07 -9.13
CA TRP A 3 -5.65 -15.47 -7.98
C TRP A 3 -5.25 -13.99 -7.86
N ILE A 4 -6.00 -13.10 -8.54
CA ILE A 4 -5.85 -11.64 -8.42
C ILE A 4 -6.92 -11.02 -7.50
N THR A 5 -7.66 -11.84 -6.77
CA THR A 5 -8.80 -11.43 -5.94
C THR A 5 -8.45 -11.39 -4.46
N VAL A 6 -8.97 -10.41 -3.74
CA VAL A 6 -8.96 -10.40 -2.27
C VAL A 6 -10.28 -10.97 -1.74
N ILE A 7 -10.24 -11.66 -0.61
CA ILE A 7 -11.46 -12.10 0.10
C ILE A 7 -11.54 -11.33 1.40
N LEU A 8 -12.58 -10.49 1.52
CA LEU A 8 -12.95 -9.86 2.79
C LEU A 8 -13.88 -10.78 3.56
N GLN A 9 -13.83 -10.72 4.88
CA GLN A 9 -14.74 -11.44 5.76
C GLN A 9 -15.34 -10.50 6.79
N ASN A 10 -16.64 -10.66 7.05
CA ASN A 10 -17.32 -10.08 8.21
C ASN A 10 -18.07 -11.18 8.97
N LYS A 11 -18.36 -10.95 10.26
CA LYS A 11 -19.12 -11.86 11.15
C LYS A 11 -18.63 -13.33 11.11
N ALA A 12 -17.33 -13.55 10.92
CA ALA A 12 -16.67 -14.87 10.92
C ALA A 12 -17.32 -15.89 9.97
N GLY A 13 -17.64 -15.48 8.73
CA GLY A 13 -18.12 -16.38 7.68
C GLY A 13 -18.87 -15.73 6.52
N ASP A 14 -19.16 -14.42 6.61
CA ASP A 14 -19.69 -13.65 5.49
C ASP A 14 -18.54 -13.19 4.59
N ASP A 15 -18.10 -14.10 3.73
CA ASP A 15 -16.98 -13.88 2.82
C ASP A 15 -17.44 -13.17 1.54
N LEU A 16 -16.68 -12.15 1.15
CA LEU A 16 -16.91 -11.37 -0.06
C LEU A 16 -15.64 -11.34 -0.91
N THR A 17 -15.72 -11.85 -2.13
CA THR A 17 -14.63 -11.80 -3.10
C THR A 17 -14.67 -10.49 -3.87
N LEU A 18 -13.54 -9.76 -3.88
CA LEU A 18 -13.38 -8.52 -4.63
C LEU A 18 -12.32 -8.67 -5.72
N LEU A 19 -12.65 -8.13 -6.91
CA LEU A 19 -11.83 -8.19 -8.12
C LEU A 19 -11.07 -6.89 -8.40
N ALA A 20 -11.45 -5.78 -7.75
CA ALA A 20 -10.82 -4.46 -7.91
C ALA A 20 -11.25 -3.51 -6.77
N ASN A 21 -10.63 -2.34 -6.72
CA ASN A 21 -11.05 -1.18 -5.92
C ASN A 21 -12.47 -0.74 -6.32
N ALA A 22 -13.47 -1.34 -5.69
CA ALA A 22 -14.88 -1.03 -5.93
C ALA A 22 -15.63 -0.91 -4.61
N SER A 23 -16.73 -0.17 -4.64
CA SER A 23 -17.71 -0.20 -3.56
C SER A 23 -18.20 -1.63 -3.36
N PHE A 24 -18.34 -2.05 -2.11
CA PHE A 24 -18.73 -3.40 -1.77
C PHE A 24 -19.83 -3.41 -0.72
N THR A 25 -20.56 -4.52 -0.63
CA THR A 25 -21.62 -4.71 0.37
C THR A 25 -21.63 -6.18 0.75
N PHE A 26 -21.59 -6.44 2.05
CA PHE A 26 -21.70 -7.77 2.63
C PHE A 26 -23.14 -8.31 2.48
N ASN A 27 -23.29 -9.62 2.27
CA ASN A 27 -24.61 -10.23 2.10
C ASN A 27 -25.38 -10.28 3.42
N THR A 28 -24.67 -10.44 4.54
CA THR A 28 -25.27 -10.49 5.87
C THR A 28 -25.32 -9.09 6.46
N ALA A 29 -26.54 -8.60 6.68
CA ALA A 29 -26.75 -7.36 7.40
C ALA A 29 -26.28 -7.49 8.86
N VAL A 30 -25.58 -6.48 9.35
CA VAL A 30 -25.25 -6.35 10.77
C VAL A 30 -26.39 -5.59 11.43
N VAL A 31 -26.92 -6.14 12.53
CA VAL A 31 -28.03 -5.54 13.29
C VAL A 31 -27.61 -4.19 13.87
N ASP A 32 -28.56 -3.26 13.98
CA ASP A 32 -28.30 -1.96 14.62
C ASP A 32 -27.81 -2.13 16.07
N GLY A 33 -26.79 -1.37 16.47
CA GLY A 33 -26.11 -1.49 17.76
C GLY A 33 -25.07 -2.62 17.86
N GLU A 34 -24.99 -3.53 16.88
CA GLU A 34 -23.95 -4.56 16.84
C GLU A 34 -22.64 -4.03 16.24
N ASN A 35 -21.55 -4.72 16.60
CA ASN A 35 -20.24 -4.43 16.04
C ASN A 35 -20.03 -5.16 14.70
N TYR A 36 -19.35 -4.48 13.78
CA TYR A 36 -18.79 -5.07 12.58
C TYR A 36 -17.27 -5.20 12.70
N ALA A 37 -16.71 -6.22 12.06
CA ALA A 37 -15.27 -6.43 11.96
C ALA A 37 -14.97 -7.04 10.60
N VAL A 38 -14.52 -6.20 9.68
CA VAL A 38 -14.07 -6.55 8.33
C VAL A 38 -12.59 -6.91 8.41
N THR A 39 -12.26 -8.13 7.99
CA THR A 39 -10.91 -8.65 7.93
C THR A 39 -10.58 -9.15 6.53
N ILE A 40 -9.29 -9.32 6.24
CA ILE A 40 -8.83 -9.98 5.02
C ILE A 40 -8.68 -11.47 5.32
N SER A 41 -9.52 -12.29 4.70
CA SER A 41 -9.47 -13.76 4.80
C SER A 41 -8.44 -14.34 3.83
N SER A 42 -8.30 -13.74 2.65
CA SER A 42 -7.30 -14.15 1.66
C SER A 42 -6.72 -12.96 0.88
N GLN A 43 -5.40 -12.95 0.72
CA GLN A 43 -4.66 -11.94 -0.04
C GLN A 43 -4.52 -12.38 -1.52
N PRO A 44 -4.61 -11.45 -2.48
CA PRO A 44 -4.28 -11.72 -3.87
C PRO A 44 -2.82 -12.12 -4.05
N ILE A 45 -2.51 -12.89 -5.09
CA ILE A 45 -1.13 -13.16 -5.48
C ILE A 45 -0.51 -11.85 -5.97
N ALA A 46 0.75 -11.60 -5.57
CA ALA A 46 1.54 -10.46 -6.02
C ALA A 46 1.03 -9.08 -5.57
N GLN A 47 0.12 -9.02 -4.60
CA GLN A 47 -0.38 -7.80 -3.99
C GLN A 47 -0.52 -7.98 -2.47
N SER A 48 -0.42 -6.88 -1.73
CA SER A 48 -0.75 -6.82 -0.31
C SER A 48 -1.88 -5.81 -0.11
N CYS A 49 -2.95 -6.24 0.55
CA CYS A 49 -4.09 -5.39 0.86
C CYS A 49 -4.09 -5.01 2.35
N SER A 50 -4.56 -3.81 2.66
CA SER A 50 -4.83 -3.34 4.03
C SER A 50 -6.22 -2.72 4.13
N ILE A 51 -6.84 -2.82 5.30
CA ILE A 51 -8.17 -2.26 5.55
C ILE A 51 -8.06 -1.04 6.46
N THR A 52 -8.70 0.05 6.06
CA THR A 52 -8.90 1.25 6.89
C THR A 52 -10.37 1.34 7.29
N HIS A 53 -10.65 1.71 8.55
CA HIS A 53 -11.98 1.70 9.18
C HIS A 53 -12.66 0.31 9.20
N GLY A 54 -11.86 -0.76 9.27
CA GLY A 54 -12.33 -2.14 9.22
C GLY A 54 -13.21 -2.59 10.39
N SER A 55 -13.33 -1.82 11.46
CA SER A 55 -14.18 -2.16 12.61
C SER A 55 -14.92 -0.95 13.16
N GLY A 56 -16.04 -1.22 13.83
CA GLY A 56 -16.89 -0.20 14.44
C GLY A 56 -18.25 -0.77 14.83
N SER A 57 -19.20 0.11 15.13
CA SER A 57 -20.57 -0.24 15.51
C SER A 57 -21.57 0.32 14.50
N ILE A 58 -22.65 -0.42 14.24
CA ILE A 58 -23.75 0.08 13.42
C ILE A 58 -24.60 1.05 14.26
N SER A 59 -24.94 2.20 13.69
CA SER A 59 -25.81 3.21 14.30
C SER A 59 -26.80 3.77 13.28
N GLY A 60 -27.94 3.10 13.17
CA GLY A 60 -29.10 3.48 12.35
C GLY A 60 -28.91 3.48 10.83
N SER A 61 -27.68 3.30 10.32
CA SER A 61 -27.37 3.38 8.89
C SER A 61 -26.15 2.56 8.49
N ASN A 62 -26.02 2.29 7.18
CA ASN A 62 -24.90 1.54 6.62
C ASN A 62 -23.58 2.30 6.76
N VAL A 63 -22.53 1.58 7.16
CA VAL A 63 -21.15 2.07 7.15
C VAL A 63 -20.62 2.04 5.72
N LYS A 64 -20.15 3.19 5.22
CA LYS A 64 -19.70 3.38 3.82
C LYS A 64 -18.26 3.87 3.67
N ASN A 65 -17.52 4.00 4.78
CA ASN A 65 -16.16 4.53 4.83
C ASN A 65 -15.09 3.44 5.08
N VAL A 66 -15.44 2.16 5.01
CA VAL A 66 -14.46 1.07 5.00
C VAL A 66 -13.71 1.11 3.68
N LEU A 67 -12.39 1.23 3.74
CA LEU A 67 -11.52 1.34 2.58
C LEU A 67 -10.58 0.14 2.53
N VAL A 68 -10.29 -0.35 1.33
CA VAL A 68 -9.30 -1.39 1.08
C VAL A 68 -8.24 -0.80 0.17
N ASP A 69 -7.01 -0.72 0.68
CA ASP A 69 -5.84 -0.26 -0.06
C ASP A 69 -5.05 -1.46 -0.58
N TYR A 70 -4.45 -1.33 -1.77
CA TYR A 70 -3.71 -2.39 -2.44
C TYR A 70 -2.31 -1.90 -2.80
N ILE A 71 -1.30 -2.72 -2.54
CA ILE A 71 0.09 -2.46 -2.92
C ILE A 71 0.58 -3.63 -3.77
N ASP A 72 0.99 -3.36 -5.01
CA ASP A 72 1.63 -4.35 -5.88
C ASP A 72 3.00 -4.76 -5.33
N LEU A 73 3.16 -6.05 -5.06
CA LEU A 73 4.40 -6.66 -4.57
C LEU A 73 5.36 -7.00 -5.71
N VAL A 74 4.87 -7.13 -6.94
CA VAL A 74 5.68 -7.46 -8.13
C VAL A 74 6.05 -6.25 -8.98
N SER A 75 5.49 -5.07 -8.68
CA SER A 75 5.73 -3.82 -9.43
C SER A 75 6.54 -2.81 -8.62
N ARG A 76 7.50 -3.26 -7.82
CA ARG A 76 8.49 -2.38 -7.21
C ARG A 76 9.81 -2.50 -7.97
N SER A 77 9.94 -1.75 -9.06
CA SER A 77 11.16 -0.95 -9.18
C SER A 77 11.23 -0.15 -7.89
N ALA A 78 12.06 -0.57 -6.95
CA ALA A 78 12.09 -0.08 -5.58
C ALA A 78 12.53 1.40 -5.58
N GLY A 79 11.58 2.31 -5.76
CA GLY A 79 11.76 3.69 -5.34
C GLY A 79 11.91 3.71 -3.82
N ILE A 80 13.09 4.08 -3.33
CA ILE A 80 13.33 4.41 -1.93
C ILE A 80 12.67 5.77 -1.65
N PHE A 81 11.73 5.84 -0.71
CA PHE A 81 11.20 7.12 -0.21
C PHE A 81 12.17 7.66 0.86
N ILE A 82 12.87 8.75 0.54
CA ILE A 82 13.66 9.52 1.51
C ILE A 82 12.85 10.75 1.88
N GLU A 83 12.19 10.73 3.03
CA GLU A 83 11.60 11.95 3.60
C GLU A 83 12.60 12.65 4.51
N SER A 84 12.78 13.96 4.30
CA SER A 84 13.58 14.81 5.19
C SER A 84 12.64 15.57 6.12
N MET A 85 12.74 15.33 7.43
CA MET A 85 12.20 16.25 8.45
C MET A 85 13.15 17.45 8.57
N SER A 86 13.09 18.39 7.62
CA SER A 86 13.77 19.68 7.74
C SER A 86 13.04 20.76 6.93
N LEU A 87 13.25 22.04 7.30
CA LEU A 87 12.64 23.24 6.71
C LEU A 87 13.00 23.48 5.23
N TYR A 88 13.74 22.56 4.61
CA TYR A 88 14.11 22.57 3.19
C TYR A 88 13.50 21.33 2.53
N ALA A 89 12.40 21.53 1.82
CA ALA A 89 11.70 20.45 1.13
C ALA A 89 12.60 19.82 0.04
N SER A 90 12.72 18.49 0.06
CA SER A 90 13.22 17.73 -1.10
C SER A 90 12.03 17.19 -1.87
N SER A 91 11.77 17.74 -3.05
CA SER A 91 10.49 17.56 -3.77
C SER A 91 10.47 16.39 -4.75
N LYS A 92 11.02 15.22 -4.37
CA LYS A 92 11.11 13.95 -5.10
C LYS A 92 12.47 13.75 -5.79
N THR A 93 13.17 12.69 -5.36
CA THR A 93 14.33 12.15 -6.08
C THR A 93 13.94 10.75 -6.56
N ALA A 94 13.98 10.50 -7.87
CA ALA A 94 13.73 9.19 -8.45
C ALA A 94 15.06 8.45 -8.66
N LEU A 95 15.08 7.15 -8.36
CA LEU A 95 16.14 6.22 -8.76
C LEU A 95 15.55 5.32 -9.85
N GLY A 96 16.17 5.31 -11.03
CA GLY A 96 15.83 4.42 -12.13
C GLY A 96 17.06 3.59 -12.52
N ASP A 97 16.84 2.35 -12.90
CA ASP A 97 17.84 1.46 -13.50
C ASP A 97 18.30 2.03 -14.86
N VAL A 98 19.61 2.06 -15.11
CA VAL A 98 20.19 2.63 -16.35
C VAL A 98 20.79 1.54 -17.25
N ASP A 99 21.19 0.38 -16.72
CA ASP A 99 21.85 -0.69 -17.48
C ASP A 99 21.94 -2.09 -16.82
N GLY A 100 21.31 -2.34 -15.65
CA GLY A 100 21.08 -3.70 -15.15
C GLY A 100 21.95 -4.24 -14.01
N ASP A 101 22.88 -3.46 -13.44
CA ASP A 101 23.43 -3.74 -12.10
C ASP A 101 23.52 -2.47 -11.22
N LEU A 102 23.02 -2.62 -10.00
CA LEU A 102 22.79 -1.51 -9.08
C LEU A 102 24.06 -1.22 -8.26
N ASP A 103 24.86 -0.26 -8.70
CA ASP A 103 25.96 0.30 -7.91
C ASP A 103 25.71 1.77 -7.56
N LEU A 104 25.35 2.05 -6.30
CA LEU A 104 25.21 3.41 -5.75
C LEU A 104 26.24 3.64 -4.64
N VAL A 105 27.19 4.55 -4.85
CA VAL A 105 28.11 5.04 -3.81
C VAL A 105 27.69 6.44 -3.38
N THR A 106 27.38 6.62 -2.09
CA THR A 106 27.16 7.95 -1.50
C THR A 106 28.42 8.36 -0.73
N GLY A 107 28.92 9.58 -0.94
CA GLY A 107 30.08 10.11 -0.22
C GLY A 107 30.10 11.63 -0.22
N THR A 108 30.66 12.23 0.84
CA THR A 108 30.83 13.68 0.98
C THR A 108 32.22 14.09 0.53
N TYR A 109 32.33 15.12 -0.32
CA TYR A 109 33.60 15.78 -0.60
C TYR A 109 33.65 17.09 0.19
N GLY A 110 34.41 17.11 1.29
CA GLY A 110 34.67 18.32 2.06
C GLY A 110 33.46 18.89 2.82
N GLY A 111 33.14 18.30 3.97
CA GLY A 111 32.61 18.95 5.18
C GLY A 111 31.25 19.66 5.19
N SER A 112 30.76 20.26 4.09
CA SER A 112 29.60 21.18 4.13
C SER A 112 28.77 21.21 2.84
N GLN A 113 28.67 20.12 2.08
CA GLN A 113 27.82 20.05 0.88
C GLN A 113 26.80 18.91 0.99
N PRO A 114 25.57 19.10 0.48
CA PRO A 114 24.57 18.03 0.41
C PRO A 114 25.09 16.86 -0.43
N ASN A 115 24.59 15.65 -0.15
CA ASN A 115 25.00 14.43 -0.85
C ASN A 115 24.92 14.62 -2.37
N ALA A 116 26.06 14.52 -3.05
CA ALA A 116 26.14 14.52 -4.50
C ALA A 116 25.96 13.09 -5.02
N ILE A 117 25.14 12.92 -6.05
CA ILE A 117 24.99 11.65 -6.76
C ILE A 117 25.92 11.71 -7.97
N TYR A 118 26.95 10.88 -7.99
CA TYR A 118 27.88 10.76 -9.11
C TYR A 118 27.46 9.57 -9.99
N LEU A 119 27.21 9.82 -11.28
CA LEU A 119 27.00 8.76 -12.26
C LEU A 119 28.38 8.39 -12.83
N ASN A 120 28.85 7.17 -12.58
CA ASN A 120 30.04 6.66 -13.25
C ASN A 120 29.65 6.21 -14.66
N GLN A 121 30.36 6.70 -15.67
CA GLN A 121 30.27 6.16 -17.02
C GLN A 121 31.49 5.26 -17.18
N SER A 122 31.28 3.95 -17.33
CA SER A 122 32.31 3.09 -17.93
C SER A 122 32.58 3.58 -19.36
N PRO A 123 33.80 3.48 -19.92
CA PRO A 123 34.00 3.68 -21.35
C PRO A 123 33.17 2.70 -22.19
#